data_AF-A0A1F5Z117-F1
#
_entry.id   AF-A0A1F5Z117-F1
#
_cell.length_a   1.000
_cell.length_b   1.000
_cell.length_c   1.000
_cell.angle_alpha   90.00
_cell.angle_beta   90.00
_cell.angle_gamma   90.00
#
_symmetry.space_group_name_H-M   'P 1'
#
loop_
_entity.id
_entity.type
_entity.pdbx_description
1 polymer ?
#
loop_
_entity_poly.entity_id
_entity_poly.type
_entity_poly.pdbx_seq_one_letter_code
_entity_poly.pdbx_strand_id
1 'polypeptide(L)'
;MFTYQLLLILALVIIYCAVIFYFCKRFQDGLSLPLILMFPIIIFSLGFALRLTNNKTIIDVGYFVTDSSSAFISILFTGAIILGQLKYWKK
;
A
#
# COMPACT_ATOMS: atom_id res chain seq x y z
N MET A 1 -4.65 -16.84 -17.89
CA MET A 1 -3.85 -16.67 -16.65
C MET A 1 -3.17 -15.31 -16.58
N PHE A 2 -2.38 -14.92 -17.59
CA PHE A 2 -1.68 -13.63 -17.63
C PHE A 2 -2.59 -12.40 -17.45
N THR A 3 -3.74 -12.37 -18.14
CA THR A 3 -4.69 -11.25 -18.06
C THR A 3 -5.23 -11.00 -16.64
N TYR A 4 -5.45 -12.06 -15.85
CA TYR A 4 -5.94 -11.94 -14.48
C TYR A 4 -4.87 -11.39 -13.54
N GLN A 5 -3.61 -11.81 -13.71
CA GLN A 5 -2.49 -11.27 -12.94
C GLN A 5 -2.29 -9.79 -13.25
N LEU A 6 -2.38 -9.41 -14.52
CA LEU A 6 -2.22 -8.02 -14.96
C LEU A 6 -3.35 -7.13 -14.42
N LEU A 7 -4.60 -7.61 -14.44
CA LEU A 7 -5.73 -6.92 -13.82
C LEU A 7 -5.56 -6.78 -12.30
N LEU A 8 -5.05 -7.80 -11.62
CA LEU A 8 -4.82 -7.77 -10.17
C LEU A 8 -3.72 -6.76 -9.80
N ILE A 9 -2.61 -6.74 -10.56
CA ILE A 9 -1.54 -5.75 -10.38
C ILE A 9 -2.08 -4.34 -10.59
N LEU A 10 -2.83 -4.12 -11.68
CA LEU A 10 -3.37 -2.81 -12.00
C LEU A 10 -4.39 -2.33 -10.95
N ALA A 11 -5.23 -3.24 -10.44
CA ALA A 11 -6.14 -2.96 -9.34
C ALA A 11 -5.37 -2.57 -8.06
N LEU A 12 -4.31 -3.29 -7.69
CA LEU A 12 -3.46 -2.96 -6.53
C LEU A 12 -2.82 -1.57 -6.67
N VAL A 13 -2.29 -1.25 -7.85
CA VAL A 13 -1.70 0.07 -8.12
C VAL A 13 -2.72 1.18 -7.96
N ILE A 14 -3.92 1.03 -8.53
CA ILE A 14 -5.01 2.02 -8.39
C ILE A 14 -5.35 2.22 -6.91
N ILE A 15 -5.46 1.13 -6.15
CA ILE A 15 -5.79 1.20 -4.72
C ILE A 15 -4.66 1.90 -3.95
N TYR A 16 -3.39 1.58 -4.21
CA TYR A 16 -2.26 2.27 -3.60
C TYR A 16 -2.26 3.78 -3.90
N CYS A 17 -2.47 4.16 -5.15
CA CYS A 17 -2.59 5.56 -5.56
C CYS A 17 -3.75 6.25 -4.83
N ALA A 18 -4.91 5.61 -4.72
CA ALA A 18 -6.06 6.16 -4.01
C ALA A 18 -5.78 6.35 -2.51
N VAL A 19 -5.10 5.39 -1.87
CA VAL A 19 -4.73 5.49 -0.45
C VAL A 19 -3.68 6.58 -0.24
N ILE A 20 -2.69 6.72 -1.12
CA ILE A 20 -1.70 7.82 -1.06
C ILE A 20 -2.39 9.16 -1.23
N PHE A 21 -3.28 9.30 -2.22
CA PHE A 21 -4.03 10.53 -2.43
C PHE A 21 -4.87 10.91 -1.20
N TYR A 22 -5.57 9.92 -0.64
CA TYR A 22 -6.35 10.09 0.59
C TYR A 22 -5.46 10.48 1.79
N PHE A 23 -4.29 9.85 1.92
CA PHE A 23 -3.29 10.19 2.93
C PHE A 23 -2.82 11.64 2.80
N CYS A 24 -2.43 12.07 1.61
CA CYS A 24 -2.00 13.45 1.35
C CYS A 24 -3.07 14.47 1.72
N LYS A 25 -4.33 14.21 1.34
CA LYS A 25 -5.47 15.07 1.67
C LYS A 25 -5.71 15.14 3.18
N ARG A 26 -5.79 13.98 3.85
CA ARG A 26 -6.10 13.91 5.29
C ARG A 26 -4.97 14.45 6.16
N PHE A 27 -3.72 14.32 5.74
CA PHE A 27 -2.57 14.87 6.46
C PHE A 27 -2.63 16.42 6.59
N GLN A 28 -3.22 17.10 5.61
CA GLN A 28 -3.46 18.54 5.67
C GLN A 28 -4.54 18.88 6.71
N ASP A 29 -5.68 18.17 6.67
CA ASP A 29 -6.88 18.49 7.46
C ASP A 29 -6.84 17.99 8.92
N GLY A 30 -6.14 16.90 9.22
CA GLY A 30 -6.11 16.34 10.58
C GLY A 30 -5.54 14.91 10.64
N LEU A 31 -4.65 14.68 11.59
CA LEU A 31 -3.71 13.55 11.59
C LEU A 31 -4.31 12.27 12.21
N SER A 32 -5.31 11.65 11.57
CA SER A 32 -5.72 10.29 11.97
C SER A 32 -4.88 9.23 11.23
N LEU A 33 -3.60 9.15 11.59
CA LEU A 33 -2.65 8.15 11.07
C LEU A 33 -3.05 6.67 11.25
N PRO A 34 -3.79 6.24 12.29
CA PRO A 34 -3.98 4.80 12.57
C PRO A 34 -4.62 4.02 11.43
N LEU A 35 -5.62 4.62 10.77
CA LEU A 35 -6.40 3.91 9.74
C LEU A 35 -5.60 3.62 8.47
N ILE A 36 -4.67 4.51 8.12
CA ILE A 36 -3.90 4.42 6.87
C ILE A 36 -2.76 3.41 7.03
N LEU A 37 -2.18 3.30 8.23
CA LEU A 37 -1.17 2.29 8.54
C LEU A 37 -1.73 0.87 8.64
N MET A 38 -3.02 0.70 8.95
CA MET A 38 -3.65 -0.62 8.93
C MET A 38 -3.71 -1.23 7.53
N PHE A 39 -3.80 -0.39 6.50
CA PHE A 39 -3.98 -0.84 5.12
C PHE A 39 -2.85 -1.76 4.61
N PRO A 40 -1.55 -1.37 4.69
CA PRO A 40 -0.46 -2.27 4.31
C PRO A 40 -0.38 -3.53 5.15
N ILE A 41 -0.77 -3.51 6.43
CA ILE A 41 -0.76 -4.70 7.30
C ILE A 41 -1.77 -5.74 6.80
N ILE A 42 -2.97 -5.30 6.42
CA ILE A 42 -4.01 -6.16 5.85
C ILE A 42 -3.52 -6.78 4.54
N ILE A 43 -2.94 -5.97 3.64
CA ILE A 43 -2.45 -6.45 2.35
C ILE A 43 -1.28 -7.41 2.51
N PHE A 44 -0.35 -7.12 3.43
CA PHE A 44 0.74 -8.03 3.75
C PHE A 44 0.20 -9.37 4.23
N SER A 45 -0.77 -9.34 5.15
CA SER A 45 -1.40 -10.57 5.69
C SER A 45 -2.11 -11.38 4.61
N LEU A 46 -2.82 -10.70 3.69
CA LEU A 46 -3.45 -11.33 2.53
C LEU A 46 -2.41 -11.95 1.58
N GLY A 47 -1.36 -11.20 1.24
CA GLY A 47 -0.28 -11.69 0.40
C GLY A 47 0.41 -12.91 1.01
N PHE A 48 0.65 -12.89 2.33
CA PHE A 48 1.20 -14.02 3.06
C PHE A 48 0.28 -15.23 3.04
N ALA A 49 -1.04 -15.04 3.22
CA ALA A 49 -2.01 -16.12 3.11
C ALA A 49 -2.03 -16.79 1.72
N LEU A 50 -1.88 -16.01 0.65
CA LEU A 50 -1.80 -16.55 -0.73
C LEU A 50 -0.56 -17.44 -0.93
N ARG A 51 0.54 -17.16 -0.23
CA ARG A 51 1.77 -17.99 -0.25
C ARG A 51 1.58 -19.35 0.42
N LEU A 52 0.58 -19.52 1.28
CA LEU A 52 0.28 -20.80 1.95
C LEU A 52 -0.53 -21.78 1.08
N THR A 53 -0.87 -21.40 -0.15
CA THR A 53 -1.64 -22.25 -1.07
C THR A 53 -0.73 -23.24 -1.81
N ASN A 54 -1.31 -24.31 -2.37
CA ASN A 54 -0.58 -25.30 -3.17
C ASN A 54 -0.44 -24.93 -4.65
N ASN A 55 -0.97 -23.77 -5.08
CA ASN A 55 -0.94 -23.36 -6.48
C ASN A 55 0.20 -22.39 -6.72
N LYS A 56 1.21 -22.81 -7.49
CA LYS A 56 2.40 -22.00 -7.83
C LYS A 56 2.06 -20.59 -8.33
N THR A 57 1.02 -20.45 -9.14
CA THR A 57 0.60 -19.14 -9.69
C THR A 57 0.07 -18.21 -8.60
N ILE A 58 -0.63 -18.77 -7.60
CA ILE A 58 -1.17 -18.01 -6.47
C ILE A 58 -0.05 -17.64 -5.50
N ILE A 59 0.92 -18.52 -5.31
CA ILE A 59 2.13 -18.26 -4.52
C ILE A 59 2.90 -17.07 -5.10
N ASP A 60 3.13 -17.03 -6.42
CA ASP A 60 3.84 -15.92 -7.08
C ASP A 60 3.12 -14.58 -6.90
N VAL A 61 1.78 -14.58 -7.00
CA VAL A 61 0.96 -13.39 -6.67
C VAL A 61 1.11 -13.03 -5.19
N GLY A 62 1.13 -14.02 -4.30
CA GLY A 62 1.38 -13.83 -2.87
C GLY A 62 2.71 -13.13 -2.61
N TYR A 63 3.79 -13.53 -3.27
CA TYR A 63 5.10 -12.86 -3.21
C TYR A 63 5.01 -11.40 -3.67
N PHE A 64 4.41 -11.16 -4.84
CA PHE A 64 4.23 -9.80 -5.36
C PHE A 64 3.44 -8.89 -4.40
N VAL A 65 2.34 -9.38 -3.84
CA VAL A 65 1.47 -8.61 -2.93
C VAL A 65 2.22 -8.21 -1.67
N THR A 66 2.93 -9.14 -1.04
CA THR A 66 3.75 -8.85 0.14
C THR A 66 4.89 -7.87 -0.15
N ASP A 67 5.64 -8.05 -1.24
CA ASP A 67 6.79 -7.18 -1.54
C ASP A 67 6.32 -5.77 -1.89
N SER A 68 5.22 -5.66 -2.66
CA SER A 68 4.59 -4.38 -2.96
C SER A 68 4.03 -3.69 -1.71
N SER A 69 3.49 -4.45 -0.74
CA SER A 69 3.01 -3.88 0.53
C SER A 69 4.15 -3.31 1.38
N SER A 70 5.32 -3.95 1.36
CA SER A 70 6.53 -3.44 2.02
C SER A 70 6.99 -2.13 1.38
N ALA A 71 7.08 -2.10 0.05
CA ALA A 71 7.39 -0.86 -0.68
C ALA A 71 6.36 0.24 -0.40
N PHE A 72 5.08 -0.09 -0.30
CA PHE A 72 4.01 0.85 0.01
C PHE A 72 4.18 1.51 1.38
N ILE A 73 4.60 0.75 2.41
CA ILE A 73 4.92 1.31 3.73
C ILE A 73 6.05 2.34 3.62
N SER A 74 7.12 2.04 2.89
CA SER A 74 8.24 2.96 2.68
C SER A 74 7.79 4.25 1.98
N ILE A 75 6.90 4.16 0.99
CA ILE A 75 6.33 5.32 0.30
C ILE A 75 5.49 6.16 1.27
N LEU A 76 4.61 5.54 2.07
CA LEU A 76 3.80 6.24 3.07
C LEU A 76 4.66 6.96 4.11
N PHE A 77 5.70 6.28 4.62
CA PHE A 77 6.62 6.87 5.58
C PHE A 77 7.38 8.06 4.99
N THR A 78 7.89 7.91 3.77
CA THR A 78 8.58 9.00 3.05
C THR A 78 7.63 10.17 2.80
N GLY A 79 6.40 9.89 2.36
CA GLY A 79 5.36 10.89 2.17
C GLY A 79 5.02 11.62 3.47
N ALA A 80 4.94 10.92 4.60
CA ALA A 80 4.70 11.52 5.92
C ALA A 80 5.82 12.50 6.31
N ILE A 81 7.08 12.15 6.05
CA ILE A 81 8.23 13.03 6.32
C ILE A 81 8.14 14.28 5.44
N ILE A 82 7.96 14.12 4.12
CA ILE A 82 7.89 15.24 3.18
C ILE A 82 6.74 16.18 3.53
N LEU A 83 5.53 15.64 3.74
CA LEU A 83 4.36 16.43 4.11
C LEU A 83 4.52 17.08 5.48
N GLY A 84 5.16 16.40 6.43
CA GLY A 84 5.52 16.95 7.73
C GLY A 84 6.40 18.19 7.58
N GLN A 85 7.51 18.08 6.84
CA GLN A 85 8.40 19.21 6.57
C GLN A 85 7.66 20.36 5.89
N LEU A 86 6.85 20.09 4.85
CA LEU A 86 6.05 21.13 4.18
C LEU A 86 5.04 21.81 5.10
N LYS A 87 4.43 21.08 6.04
CA LYS A 87 3.47 21.63 7.00
C LYS A 87 4.16 22.50 8.06
N TYR A 88 5.35 22.10 8.52
CA TYR A 88 6.12 22.85 9.51
C TYR A 88 6.85 24.06 8.92
N TRP A 89 7.30 24.01 7.65
CA TRP A 89 7.98 25.13 6.98
C TRP A 89 7.05 26.18 6.36
N LYS A 90 5.73 25.90 6.29
CA LYS A 90 4.72 26.91 5.90
C LYS A 90 4.31 27.82 7.06
N LYS A 91 4.77 27.56 8.28
CA LYS A 91 4.66 28.46 9.43
C LYS A 91 5.98 29.19 9.62
#